data_AF-A0A7R7GL61-F1
#
_entry.id   AF-A0A7R7GL61-F1
#
_cell.length_a   1.000
_cell.length_b   1.000
_cell.length_c   1.000
_cell.angle_alpha   90.00
_cell.angle_beta   90.00
_cell.angle_gamma   90.00
#
_symmetry.space_group_name_H-M   'P 1'
#
loop_
_entity.id
_entity.type
_entity.pdbx_description
1 polymer ?
#
loop_
_entity_poly.entity_id
_entity_poly.type
_entity_poly.pdbx_seq_one_letter_code
_entity_poly.pdbx_strand_id
1 'polypeptide(L)'
;MLLGFVEKLDKKISLTGLVLALFSHSALAVQVSSFLPDYYAPALKYGGWEPQYLNETEKEGVQQAVYGTFDDAGMLMVEHIDCVRSRCHDLLNAIASNINDRMETAKKGRFVSITDTTIRAMLQVDEAELDVQVFVLPASIQIWTFSSKTDQASVPDESLEGLEHLVNRQRYEEALAGGNVQMGVWSPHIRQYAEHLIGAGDLEAGLHVLERHLKSSPADYRAHALFFRHSPDNGAAADSARVVLENAEIRQLIDAAAEFLGRAPASVEDFPEIHGVGPGLQVVLVPLPPCNPWLVTEVAEVFNEMTDIPVRIMRLKESWQWGKADRIPRQRAIEAYLVQSGDESIDFGEWTKSRYVEALYDAAESEDALSRYYVEETVGAVETAQGQFEAEPPMQRLHARARMVHFGDRRTMYVGITGVDIYHGDANFVFSLGGPGGDSGASILSYHRMRAEIHGTNSSRARLVERIAKELVPASLKQLEIERPADPRCPYSYSSGVERLDQKAMTLCPSVKQALDQLRSE
;
A
#
# COMPACT_ATOMS: atom_id res chain seq x y z
N MET A 1 -22.90 -6.64 -24.35
CA MET A 1 -23.54 -5.50 -25.06
C MET A 1 -22.53 -4.38 -25.31
N LEU A 2 -21.59 -4.10 -24.39
CA LEU A 2 -20.32 -3.38 -24.62
C LEU A 2 -19.38 -3.97 -25.72
N LEU A 3 -19.81 -5.03 -26.39
CA LEU A 3 -18.97 -6.01 -27.10
C LEU A 3 -19.10 -5.97 -28.63
N GLY A 4 -19.97 -5.14 -29.20
CA GLY A 4 -20.21 -5.13 -30.66
C GLY A 4 -19.34 -4.16 -31.47
N PHE A 5 -18.40 -3.44 -30.84
CA PHE A 5 -17.64 -2.37 -31.49
C PHE A 5 -16.15 -2.68 -31.66
N VAL A 6 -15.51 -3.35 -30.71
CA VAL A 6 -14.13 -3.85 -30.91
C VAL A 6 -14.09 -5.03 -31.89
N GLU A 7 -15.16 -5.84 -31.97
CA GLU A 7 -15.33 -6.84 -33.05
C GLU A 7 -15.40 -6.21 -34.45
N LYS A 8 -15.64 -4.89 -34.56
CA LYS A 8 -15.54 -4.14 -35.82
C LYS A 8 -14.13 -3.64 -36.11
N LEU A 9 -13.20 -3.59 -35.17
CA LEU A 9 -11.79 -3.37 -35.52
C LEU A 9 -11.29 -4.56 -36.37
N ASP A 10 -11.65 -5.80 -36.02
CA ASP A 10 -11.35 -7.00 -36.82
C ASP A 10 -12.14 -7.08 -38.15
N LYS A 11 -13.41 -6.65 -38.17
CA LYS A 11 -14.28 -6.81 -39.36
C LYS A 11 -14.37 -5.57 -40.28
N LYS A 12 -13.74 -4.45 -39.95
CA LYS A 12 -13.84 -3.19 -40.73
C LYS A 12 -12.53 -2.50 -41.09
N ILE A 13 -11.37 -3.15 -40.96
CA ILE A 13 -10.21 -2.78 -41.78
C ILE A 13 -10.38 -3.42 -43.18
N SER A 14 -11.51 -3.13 -43.83
CA SER A 14 -11.64 -3.23 -45.27
C SER A 14 -11.55 -1.80 -45.79
N LEU A 15 -10.33 -1.46 -46.19
CA LEU A 15 -9.86 -0.17 -46.68
C LEU A 15 -10.60 0.25 -47.97
N THR A 16 -11.86 0.67 -47.86
CA THR A 16 -12.59 1.23 -49.02
C THR A 16 -13.57 2.30 -48.57
N GLY A 17 -13.06 3.51 -48.35
CA GLY A 17 -13.91 4.65 -48.04
C GLY A 17 -13.20 5.89 -47.51
N LEU A 18 -11.92 6.13 -47.85
CA LEU A 18 -11.28 7.40 -47.53
C LEU A 18 -11.50 8.38 -48.70
N VAL A 19 -12.39 9.35 -48.50
CA VAL A 19 -12.53 10.49 -49.42
C VAL A 19 -11.31 11.39 -49.21
N LEU A 20 -10.41 11.43 -50.20
CA LEU A 20 -9.28 12.37 -50.24
C LEU A 20 -9.83 13.81 -50.29
N ALA A 21 -9.86 14.49 -49.15
CA ALA A 21 -9.97 15.93 -49.08
C ALA A 21 -8.56 16.53 -49.13
N LEU A 22 -8.28 17.31 -50.18
CA LEU A 22 -7.02 18.03 -50.35
C LEU A 22 -6.94 19.18 -49.32
N PHE A 23 -6.26 18.95 -48.20
CA PHE A 23 -6.04 19.99 -47.19
C PHE A 23 -4.68 20.67 -47.34
N SER A 24 -4.71 22.00 -47.31
CA SER A 24 -3.54 22.89 -47.31
C SER A 24 -2.83 22.82 -45.96
N HIS A 25 -1.51 22.65 -45.95
CA HIS A 25 -0.67 22.47 -44.75
C HIS A 25 -0.51 23.77 -43.93
N SER A 26 -1.58 24.25 -43.33
CA SER A 26 -1.47 25.16 -42.18
C SER A 26 -1.38 24.29 -40.93
N ALA A 27 -0.48 24.61 -40.00
CA ALA A 27 -0.37 23.92 -38.71
C ALA A 27 -1.66 24.17 -37.90
N LEU A 28 -2.70 23.39 -38.19
CA LEU A 28 -3.96 23.42 -37.47
C LEU A 28 -3.72 22.83 -36.08
N ALA A 29 -4.24 23.50 -35.04
CA ALA A 29 -4.24 22.95 -33.70
C ALA A 29 -4.91 21.56 -33.72
N VAL A 30 -4.34 20.60 -32.98
CA VAL A 30 -4.92 19.25 -32.88
C VAL A 30 -6.33 19.39 -32.30
N GLN A 31 -7.33 18.93 -33.05
CA GLN A 31 -8.71 18.95 -32.60
C GLN A 31 -8.87 17.93 -31.48
N VAL A 32 -9.20 18.40 -30.28
CA VAL A 32 -9.53 17.57 -29.12
C VAL A 32 -11.02 17.19 -29.18
N SER A 33 -11.34 15.95 -28.84
CA SER A 33 -12.72 15.47 -28.76
C SER A 33 -13.54 16.22 -27.72
N SER A 34 -14.87 16.31 -27.93
CA SER A 34 -15.76 17.11 -27.08
C SER A 34 -15.83 16.66 -25.62
N PHE A 35 -15.54 15.38 -25.33
CA PHE A 35 -15.54 14.82 -23.98
C PHE A 35 -14.17 14.85 -23.30
N LEU A 36 -13.12 15.30 -24.00
CA LEU A 36 -11.79 15.47 -23.44
C LEU A 36 -11.53 16.96 -23.19
N PRO A 37 -11.06 17.33 -21.98
CA PRO A 37 -10.57 18.69 -21.74
C PRO A 37 -9.44 19.09 -22.69
N ASP A 38 -9.36 20.37 -23.06
CA ASP A 38 -8.36 20.89 -24.01
C ASP A 38 -6.91 20.60 -23.61
N TYR A 39 -6.63 20.42 -22.31
CA TYR A 39 -5.31 20.09 -21.81
C TYR A 39 -4.84 18.67 -22.18
N TYR A 40 -5.69 17.83 -22.79
CA TYR A 40 -5.29 16.56 -23.38
C TYR A 40 -4.62 16.69 -24.76
N ALA A 41 -4.66 17.89 -25.38
CA ALA A 41 -4.02 18.11 -26.68
C ALA A 41 -2.56 17.64 -26.77
N PRO A 42 -1.70 17.77 -25.74
CA PRO A 42 -0.35 17.23 -25.76
C PRO A 42 -0.30 15.69 -25.81
N ALA A 43 -1.21 14.98 -25.14
CA ALA A 43 -1.25 13.51 -25.19
C ALA A 43 -1.70 12.96 -26.55
N LEU A 44 -2.37 13.78 -27.35
CA LEU A 44 -2.69 13.46 -28.74
C LEU A 44 -1.48 13.64 -29.67
N LYS A 45 -0.36 14.23 -29.21
CA LYS A 45 0.89 14.37 -29.97
C LYS A 45 1.95 13.50 -29.33
N TYR A 46 2.48 12.52 -30.05
CA TYR A 46 3.31 11.52 -29.40
C TYR A 46 4.53 11.09 -30.22
N GLY A 47 5.75 11.25 -29.71
CA GLY A 47 6.93 10.67 -30.36
C GLY A 47 7.18 11.16 -31.79
N GLY A 48 6.71 12.37 -32.12
CA GLY A 48 6.71 12.91 -33.49
C GLY A 48 5.50 12.49 -34.34
N TRP A 49 4.60 11.67 -33.79
CA TRP A 49 3.28 11.33 -34.30
C TRP A 49 2.33 12.52 -34.08
N GLU A 50 1.82 13.07 -35.18
CA GLU A 50 0.80 14.12 -35.18
C GLU A 50 -0.47 13.54 -35.83
N PRO A 51 -1.26 12.74 -35.09
CA PRO A 51 -2.45 12.13 -35.62
C PRO A 51 -3.50 13.19 -35.91
N GLN A 52 -4.26 12.95 -36.97
CA GLN A 52 -5.41 13.76 -37.33
C GLN A 52 -6.65 13.19 -36.67
N TYR A 53 -7.48 14.08 -36.14
CA TYR A 53 -8.82 13.73 -35.72
C TYR A 53 -9.61 13.23 -36.92
N LEU A 54 -10.07 11.97 -36.88
CA LEU A 54 -10.77 11.33 -37.99
C LEU A 54 -12.28 11.42 -37.81
N ASN A 55 -12.79 10.97 -36.65
CA ASN A 55 -14.20 11.01 -36.33
C ASN A 55 -14.44 10.96 -34.81
N GLU A 56 -15.66 11.31 -34.43
CA GLU A 56 -16.23 11.06 -33.12
C GLU A 56 -17.62 10.46 -33.30
N THR A 57 -17.93 9.44 -32.51
CA THR A 57 -19.23 8.77 -32.53
C THR A 57 -19.71 8.53 -31.11
N GLU A 58 -21.03 8.56 -30.93
CA GLU A 58 -21.66 8.18 -29.68
C GLU A 58 -22.61 7.02 -29.94
N LYS A 59 -22.43 5.92 -29.23
CA LYS A 59 -23.32 4.76 -29.34
C LYS A 59 -23.49 4.06 -28.00
N GLU A 60 -24.73 3.82 -27.61
CA GLU A 60 -25.08 3.06 -26.40
C GLU A 60 -24.44 3.65 -25.12
N GLY A 61 -24.25 4.98 -25.07
CA GLY A 61 -23.64 5.68 -23.94
C GLY A 61 -22.10 5.61 -23.91
N VAL A 62 -21.47 5.15 -24.99
CA VAL A 62 -20.01 5.22 -25.19
C VAL A 62 -19.74 6.32 -26.21
N GLN A 63 -19.01 7.34 -25.78
CA GLN A 63 -18.44 8.35 -26.68
C GLN A 63 -17.06 7.88 -27.12
N GLN A 64 -16.77 7.96 -28.41
CA GLN A 64 -15.53 7.44 -28.98
C GLN A 64 -14.97 8.45 -29.98
N ALA A 65 -13.70 8.79 -29.84
CA ALA A 65 -12.95 9.59 -30.79
C ALA A 65 -11.80 8.78 -31.37
N VAL A 66 -11.59 8.87 -32.68
CA VAL A 66 -10.52 8.18 -33.39
C VAL A 66 -9.58 9.19 -34.02
N TYR A 67 -8.29 8.98 -33.80
CA TYR A 67 -7.20 9.75 -34.34
C TYR A 67 -6.28 8.81 -35.13
N GLY A 68 -5.75 9.23 -36.28
CA GLY A 68 -4.87 8.40 -37.09
C GLY A 68 -3.92 9.20 -37.96
N THR A 69 -2.90 8.55 -38.51
CA THR A 69 -1.97 9.17 -39.47
C THR A 69 -2.38 8.94 -40.91
N PHE A 70 -1.85 9.78 -41.80
CA PHE A 70 -2.06 9.67 -43.24
C PHE A 70 -1.54 8.37 -43.87
N ASP A 71 -0.52 7.76 -43.27
CA ASP A 71 0.11 6.54 -43.74
C ASP A 71 -0.47 5.27 -43.11
N ASP A 72 -1.53 5.41 -42.30
CA ASP A 72 -2.14 4.32 -41.52
C ASP A 72 -1.09 3.54 -40.70
N ALA A 73 -0.02 4.19 -40.26
CA ALA A 73 1.04 3.60 -39.44
C ALA A 73 0.58 3.38 -38.00
N GLY A 74 -0.29 4.25 -37.50
CA GLY A 74 -0.85 4.14 -36.17
C GLY A 74 -2.24 4.75 -36.04
N MET A 75 -2.97 4.29 -35.03
CA MET A 75 -4.29 4.77 -34.66
C MET A 75 -4.37 4.92 -33.14
N LEU A 76 -5.01 6.00 -32.68
CA LEU A 76 -5.39 6.19 -31.29
C LEU A 76 -6.90 6.26 -31.22
N MET A 77 -7.49 5.40 -30.41
CA MET A 77 -8.89 5.41 -30.07
C MET A 77 -9.03 5.82 -28.61
N VAL A 78 -9.85 6.82 -28.34
CA VAL A 78 -10.21 7.23 -26.99
C VAL A 78 -11.70 7.02 -26.80
N GLU A 79 -12.06 6.26 -25.77
CA GLU A 79 -13.45 6.00 -25.39
C GLU A 79 -13.72 6.62 -24.03
N HIS A 80 -14.93 7.17 -23.85
CA HIS A 80 -15.43 7.72 -22.60
C HIS A 80 -16.79 7.08 -22.30
N ILE A 81 -16.91 6.54 -21.09
CA ILE A 81 -18.10 5.81 -20.63
C ILE A 81 -18.54 6.42 -19.31
N ASP A 82 -19.68 7.09 -19.29
CA ASP A 82 -20.24 7.63 -18.06
C ASP A 82 -20.63 6.51 -17.10
N CYS A 83 -20.20 6.62 -15.84
CA CYS A 83 -20.54 5.66 -14.81
C CYS A 83 -20.57 6.32 -13.42
N VAL A 84 -21.46 5.82 -12.57
CA VAL A 84 -21.39 6.13 -11.13
C VAL A 84 -20.35 5.23 -10.48
N ARG A 85 -19.70 5.71 -9.42
CA ARG A 85 -18.55 5.06 -8.76
C ARG A 85 -18.65 3.54 -8.60
N SER A 86 -19.77 3.02 -8.08
CA SER A 86 -19.94 1.56 -7.88
C SER A 86 -19.92 0.82 -9.22
N ARG A 87 -20.62 1.36 -10.22
CA ARG A 87 -20.68 0.80 -11.58
C ARG A 87 -19.35 0.92 -12.31
N CYS A 88 -18.54 1.94 -12.02
CA CYS A 88 -17.21 2.08 -12.63
C CYS A 88 -16.27 0.93 -12.24
N HIS A 89 -16.31 0.46 -10.99
CA HIS A 89 -15.47 -0.67 -10.56
C HIS A 89 -15.93 -1.98 -11.23
N ASP A 90 -17.24 -2.21 -11.30
CA ASP A 90 -17.78 -3.37 -12.02
C ASP A 90 -17.40 -3.33 -13.51
N LEU A 91 -17.45 -2.15 -14.12
CA LEU A 91 -17.06 -1.95 -15.52
C LEU A 91 -15.55 -2.15 -15.71
N LEU A 92 -14.70 -1.66 -14.79
CA LEU A 92 -13.26 -1.89 -14.82
C LEU A 92 -12.94 -3.39 -14.80
N ASN A 93 -13.58 -4.15 -13.91
CA ASN A 93 -13.41 -5.60 -13.84
C ASN A 93 -13.89 -6.30 -15.12
N ALA A 94 -15.02 -5.86 -15.69
CA ALA A 94 -15.50 -6.38 -16.96
C ALA A 94 -14.54 -6.07 -18.13
N ILE A 95 -13.92 -4.89 -18.14
CA ILE A 95 -12.90 -4.51 -19.12
C ILE A 95 -11.64 -5.37 -18.95
N ALA A 96 -11.15 -5.57 -17.72
CA ALA A 96 -10.01 -6.45 -17.44
C ALA A 96 -10.25 -7.87 -17.94
N SER A 97 -11.42 -8.45 -17.61
CA SER A 97 -11.82 -9.77 -18.10
C SER A 97 -11.86 -9.83 -19.63
N ASN A 98 -12.37 -8.79 -20.29
CA ASN A 98 -12.43 -8.77 -21.75
C ASN A 98 -11.05 -8.65 -22.40
N ILE A 99 -10.17 -7.81 -21.84
CA ILE A 99 -8.78 -7.71 -22.30
C ILE A 99 -8.11 -9.08 -22.16
N ASN A 100 -8.33 -9.78 -21.05
CA ASN A 100 -7.82 -11.13 -20.81
C ASN A 100 -8.32 -12.12 -21.86
N ASP A 101 -9.63 -12.19 -22.11
CA ASP A 101 -10.22 -13.08 -23.13
C ASP A 101 -9.60 -12.84 -24.53
N ARG A 102 -9.29 -11.59 -24.85
CA ARG A 102 -8.64 -11.21 -26.11
C ARG A 102 -7.18 -11.67 -26.15
N MET A 103 -6.43 -11.52 -25.06
CA MET A 103 -5.06 -12.04 -24.96
C MET A 103 -5.01 -13.55 -25.15
N GLU A 104 -5.98 -14.27 -24.57
CA GLU A 104 -6.09 -15.72 -24.71
C GLU A 104 -6.46 -16.13 -26.14
N THR A 105 -7.37 -15.39 -26.78
CA THR A 105 -7.75 -15.63 -28.19
C THR A 105 -6.57 -15.38 -29.13
N ALA A 106 -5.83 -14.29 -28.92
CA ALA A 106 -4.66 -13.92 -29.72
C ALA A 106 -3.41 -14.75 -29.38
N LYS A 107 -3.42 -15.43 -28.22
CA LYS A 107 -2.27 -16.12 -27.60
C LYS A 107 -1.04 -15.21 -27.40
N LYS A 108 -1.27 -13.90 -27.34
CA LYS A 108 -0.22 -12.88 -27.26
C LYS A 108 -0.71 -11.63 -26.53
N GLY A 109 0.00 -11.29 -25.46
CA GLY A 109 -0.23 -10.08 -24.69
C GLY A 109 0.16 -10.27 -23.22
N ARG A 110 0.13 -9.17 -22.46
CA ARG A 110 0.38 -9.14 -21.02
C ARG A 110 -0.30 -7.92 -20.41
N PHE A 111 -0.69 -8.03 -19.14
CA PHE A 111 -0.96 -6.85 -18.34
C PHE A 111 0.37 -6.23 -17.87
N VAL A 112 0.45 -4.92 -17.89
CA VAL A 112 1.60 -4.14 -17.39
C VAL A 112 1.32 -3.67 -15.96
N SER A 113 0.11 -3.18 -15.71
CA SER A 113 -0.34 -2.81 -14.36
C SER A 113 -1.86 -2.96 -14.23
N ILE A 114 -2.31 -3.37 -13.06
CA ILE A 114 -3.72 -3.43 -12.67
C ILE A 114 -3.84 -2.86 -11.27
N THR A 115 -4.71 -1.87 -11.12
CA THR A 115 -5.09 -1.27 -9.84
C THR A 115 -6.61 -1.15 -9.79
N ASP A 116 -7.16 -0.66 -8.69
CA ASP A 116 -8.59 -0.39 -8.55
C ASP A 116 -9.10 0.78 -9.42
N THR A 117 -8.19 1.53 -10.04
CA THR A 117 -8.50 2.74 -10.81
C THR A 117 -7.82 2.80 -12.18
N THR A 118 -6.89 1.90 -12.47
CA THR A 118 -6.12 1.91 -13.71
C THR A 118 -5.82 0.48 -14.18
N ILE A 119 -5.95 0.21 -15.48
CA ILE A 119 -5.41 -0.98 -16.16
C ILE A 119 -4.47 -0.50 -17.26
N ARG A 120 -3.31 -1.13 -17.39
CA ARG A 120 -2.44 -1.03 -18.57
C ARG A 120 -2.16 -2.42 -19.11
N ALA A 121 -2.35 -2.61 -20.41
CA ALA A 121 -2.20 -3.89 -21.07
C ALA A 121 -1.56 -3.71 -22.45
N MET A 122 -0.71 -4.66 -22.83
CA MET A 122 -0.13 -4.75 -24.18
C MET A 122 -0.60 -6.04 -24.83
N LEU A 123 -1.16 -6.00 -26.03
CA LEU A 123 -1.63 -7.19 -26.74
C LEU A 123 -1.29 -7.12 -28.22
N GLN A 124 -1.05 -8.26 -28.85
CA GLN A 124 -0.83 -8.33 -30.29
C GLN A 124 -2.08 -8.93 -30.95
N VAL A 125 -2.72 -8.18 -31.83
CA VAL A 125 -3.91 -8.60 -32.57
C VAL A 125 -3.58 -8.53 -34.05
N ASP A 126 -3.58 -9.68 -34.72
CA ASP A 126 -3.09 -9.84 -36.09
C ASP A 126 -1.65 -9.29 -36.26
N GLU A 127 -1.47 -8.28 -37.12
CA GLU A 127 -0.19 -7.61 -37.38
C GLU A 127 -0.01 -6.32 -36.55
N ALA A 128 -0.97 -6.02 -35.67
CA ALA A 128 -0.97 -4.81 -34.85
C ALA A 128 -0.60 -5.11 -33.39
N GLU A 129 0.20 -4.23 -32.81
CA GLU A 129 0.42 -4.13 -31.37
C GLU A 129 -0.55 -3.09 -30.81
N LEU A 130 -1.23 -3.43 -29.72
CA LEU A 130 -2.15 -2.56 -29.01
C LEU A 130 -1.60 -2.26 -27.60
N ASP A 131 -1.49 -0.98 -27.24
CA ASP A 131 -1.34 -0.52 -25.85
C ASP A 131 -2.70 0.02 -25.39
N VAL A 132 -3.29 -0.68 -24.42
CA VAL A 132 -4.60 -0.34 -23.86
C VAL A 132 -4.42 0.17 -22.44
N GLN A 133 -4.88 1.39 -22.20
CA GLN A 133 -4.93 2.02 -20.89
C GLN A 133 -6.34 2.39 -20.52
N VAL A 134 -6.76 1.95 -19.34
CA VAL A 134 -8.09 2.20 -18.79
C VAL A 134 -7.92 3.02 -17.53
N PHE A 135 -8.63 4.12 -17.42
CA PHE A 135 -8.62 5.00 -16.26
C PHE A 135 -10.03 5.17 -15.73
N VAL A 136 -10.24 4.83 -14.46
CA VAL A 136 -11.43 5.23 -13.71
C VAL A 136 -11.27 6.69 -13.31
N LEU A 137 -12.32 7.47 -13.55
CA LEU A 137 -12.50 8.87 -13.16
C LEU A 137 -13.67 8.96 -12.15
N PRO A 138 -13.84 10.10 -11.46
CA PRO A 138 -14.94 10.27 -10.51
C PRO A 138 -16.35 9.98 -11.07
N ALA A 139 -16.59 10.28 -12.36
CA ALA A 139 -17.89 10.12 -13.01
C ALA A 139 -17.86 9.30 -14.33
N SER A 140 -16.74 8.70 -14.69
CA SER A 140 -16.60 7.96 -15.95
C SER A 140 -15.44 6.96 -15.94
N ILE A 141 -15.32 6.19 -17.01
CA ILE A 141 -14.11 5.48 -17.39
C ILE A 141 -13.64 6.01 -18.75
N GLN A 142 -12.34 6.26 -18.86
CA GLN A 142 -11.68 6.52 -20.13
C GLN A 142 -10.84 5.32 -20.55
N ILE A 143 -10.93 4.94 -21.83
CA ILE A 143 -10.13 3.86 -22.43
C ILE A 143 -9.33 4.46 -23.57
N TRP A 144 -8.01 4.37 -23.48
CA TRP A 144 -7.06 4.82 -24.49
C TRP A 144 -6.46 3.57 -25.13
N THR A 145 -6.76 3.34 -26.41
CA THR A 145 -6.21 2.22 -27.18
C THR A 145 -5.34 2.79 -28.28
N PHE A 146 -4.03 2.64 -28.12
CA PHE A 146 -3.08 2.91 -29.18
C PHE A 146 -2.83 1.64 -29.99
N SER A 147 -2.78 1.76 -31.31
CA SER A 147 -2.49 0.67 -32.23
C SER A 147 -1.38 1.05 -33.20
N SER A 148 -0.38 0.20 -33.37
CA SER A 148 0.68 0.33 -34.39
C SER A 148 0.96 -0.98 -35.10
N LYS A 149 1.45 -0.91 -36.34
CA LYS A 149 1.95 -2.10 -37.06
C LYS A 149 3.24 -2.61 -36.41
N THR A 150 3.36 -3.93 -36.23
CA THR A 150 4.47 -4.58 -35.50
C THR A 150 5.88 -4.22 -36.03
N ASP A 151 5.99 -3.88 -37.31
CA ASP A 151 7.28 -3.58 -37.98
C ASP A 151 7.67 -2.08 -37.96
N GLN A 152 6.83 -1.21 -37.41
CA GLN A 152 7.10 0.22 -37.27
C GLN A 152 7.24 0.57 -35.79
N ALA A 153 8.19 1.47 -35.49
CA ALA A 153 8.69 1.79 -34.15
C ALA A 153 7.66 1.58 -33.04
N SER A 154 7.97 0.71 -32.09
CA SER A 154 7.21 0.51 -30.86
C SER A 154 6.93 1.86 -30.22
N VAL A 155 5.71 2.05 -29.73
CA VAL A 155 5.31 3.12 -28.80
C VAL A 155 6.41 3.33 -27.75
N PRO A 156 7.26 4.38 -27.81
CA PRO A 156 8.14 4.69 -26.70
C PRO A 156 7.39 4.85 -25.36
N ASP A 157 7.67 3.98 -24.39
CA ASP A 157 7.08 3.98 -23.04
C ASP A 157 6.90 5.39 -22.40
N GLU A 158 7.80 6.33 -22.72
CA GLU A 158 7.86 7.71 -22.20
C GLU A 158 6.60 8.57 -22.42
N SER A 159 5.72 8.30 -23.39
CA SER A 159 4.52 9.13 -23.55
C SER A 159 3.35 8.81 -22.66
N LEU A 160 3.35 7.61 -22.10
CA LEU A 160 2.22 7.10 -21.35
C LEU A 160 2.32 7.59 -19.90
N GLU A 161 3.54 7.83 -19.42
CA GLU A 161 3.77 8.69 -18.24
C GLU A 161 3.16 10.10 -18.42
N GLY A 162 3.15 10.58 -19.67
CA GLY A 162 2.48 11.81 -20.07
C GLY A 162 0.94 11.76 -19.97
N LEU A 163 0.32 10.58 -20.04
CA LEU A 163 -1.14 10.48 -19.98
C LEU A 163 -1.65 10.45 -18.53
N GLU A 164 -0.95 9.73 -17.64
CA GLU A 164 -1.40 9.54 -16.26
C GLU A 164 -1.53 10.86 -15.50
N HIS A 165 -0.62 11.82 -15.70
CA HIS A 165 -0.71 13.11 -15.02
C HIS A 165 -1.90 13.96 -15.51
N LEU A 166 -2.29 13.86 -16.79
CA LEU A 166 -3.48 14.54 -17.34
C LEU A 166 -4.76 13.89 -16.81
N VAL A 167 -4.78 12.56 -16.69
CA VAL A 167 -5.85 11.82 -16.02
C VAL A 167 -5.95 12.21 -14.55
N ASN A 168 -4.83 12.32 -13.83
CA ASN A 168 -4.84 12.73 -12.43
C ASN A 168 -5.28 14.19 -12.27
N ARG A 169 -4.99 15.06 -13.24
CA ARG A 169 -5.58 16.41 -13.33
C ARG A 169 -7.10 16.33 -13.47
N GLN A 170 -7.63 15.50 -14.39
CA GLN A 170 -9.07 15.34 -14.57
C GLN A 170 -9.74 14.79 -13.29
N ARG A 171 -9.13 13.79 -12.66
CA ARG A 171 -9.57 13.25 -11.36
C ARG A 171 -9.66 14.34 -10.31
N TYR A 172 -8.66 15.23 -10.23
CA TYR A 172 -8.68 16.37 -9.31
C TYR A 172 -9.80 17.38 -9.63
N GLU A 173 -9.93 17.81 -10.89
CA GLU A 173 -10.94 18.80 -11.29
C GLU A 173 -12.38 18.28 -11.06
N GLU A 174 -12.64 17.03 -11.43
CA GLU A 174 -13.94 16.38 -11.21
C GLU A 174 -14.21 16.09 -9.72
N ALA A 175 -13.19 15.61 -8.98
CA ALA A 175 -13.34 15.35 -7.54
C ALA A 175 -13.61 16.65 -6.78
N LEU A 176 -12.96 17.74 -7.17
CA LEU A 176 -13.19 19.06 -6.60
C LEU A 176 -14.63 19.52 -6.83
N ALA A 177 -15.17 19.32 -8.04
CA ALA A 177 -16.57 19.61 -8.35
C ALA A 177 -17.54 18.72 -7.55
N GLY A 178 -17.16 17.48 -7.26
CA GLY A 178 -17.90 16.52 -6.42
C GLY A 178 -17.79 16.76 -4.90
N GLY A 179 -16.94 17.70 -4.46
CA GLY A 179 -16.76 18.08 -3.07
C GLY A 179 -15.89 17.12 -2.24
N ASN A 180 -15.89 17.32 -0.91
CA ASN A 180 -14.93 16.69 0.01
C ASN A 180 -14.90 15.15 -0.03
N VAL A 181 -16.06 14.52 -0.22
CA VAL A 181 -16.13 13.05 -0.27
C VAL A 181 -15.37 12.51 -1.48
N GLN A 182 -15.54 13.13 -2.65
CA GLN A 182 -14.83 12.71 -3.86
C GLN A 182 -13.34 13.02 -3.74
N MET A 183 -12.97 14.20 -3.24
CA MET A 183 -11.56 14.52 -2.98
C MET A 183 -10.85 13.50 -2.07
N GLY A 184 -11.55 12.99 -1.05
CA GLY A 184 -11.03 11.94 -0.17
C GLY A 184 -10.81 10.60 -0.87
N VAL A 185 -11.73 10.20 -1.75
CA VAL A 185 -11.63 8.95 -2.53
C VAL A 185 -10.44 8.97 -3.48
N TRP A 186 -10.23 10.10 -4.15
CA TRP A 186 -9.17 10.28 -5.15
C TRP A 186 -7.85 10.78 -4.55
N SER A 187 -7.70 10.70 -3.22
CA SER A 187 -6.57 11.23 -2.47
C SER A 187 -5.20 10.84 -3.03
N PRO A 188 -4.90 9.56 -3.34
CA PRO A 188 -3.60 9.18 -3.88
C PRO A 188 -3.28 9.86 -5.22
N HIS A 189 -4.27 9.93 -6.12
CA HIS A 189 -4.11 10.48 -7.46
C HIS A 189 -4.03 12.01 -7.47
N ILE A 190 -4.78 12.68 -6.59
CA ILE A 190 -4.67 14.13 -6.42
C ILE A 190 -3.29 14.51 -5.89
N ARG A 191 -2.76 13.73 -4.93
CA ARG A 191 -1.39 13.90 -4.45
C ARG A 191 -0.36 13.68 -5.57
N GLN A 192 -0.49 12.61 -6.37
CA GLN A 192 0.38 12.37 -7.52
C GLN A 192 0.34 13.52 -8.54
N TYR A 193 -0.83 14.11 -8.78
CA TYR A 193 -0.94 15.29 -9.65
C TYR A 193 -0.15 16.48 -9.10
N ALA A 194 -0.25 16.75 -7.79
CA ALA A 194 0.54 17.80 -7.17
C ALA A 194 2.06 17.51 -7.21
N GLU A 195 2.47 16.26 -6.97
CA GLU A 195 3.87 15.82 -7.11
C GLU A 195 4.40 16.09 -8.52
N HIS A 196 3.60 15.78 -9.54
CA HIS A 196 3.96 16.06 -10.93
C HIS A 196 4.12 17.55 -11.21
N LEU A 197 3.17 18.40 -10.78
CA LEU A 197 3.27 19.86 -10.97
C LEU A 197 4.54 20.44 -10.32
N ILE A 198 4.84 20.03 -9.09
CA ILE A 198 6.05 20.46 -8.37
C ILE A 198 7.31 19.97 -9.10
N GLY A 199 7.33 18.71 -9.54
CA GLY A 199 8.44 18.13 -10.29
C GLY A 199 8.68 18.81 -11.65
N ALA A 200 7.62 19.30 -12.29
CA ALA A 200 7.67 20.07 -13.53
C ALA A 200 8.07 21.55 -13.32
N GLY A 201 8.26 21.99 -12.08
CA GLY A 201 8.62 23.37 -11.73
C GLY A 201 7.44 24.32 -11.53
N ASP A 202 6.20 23.86 -11.66
CA ASP A 202 4.99 24.64 -11.35
C ASP A 202 4.63 24.50 -9.86
N LEU A 203 5.50 25.07 -9.02
CA LEU A 203 5.40 24.99 -7.57
C LEU A 203 4.09 25.61 -7.04
N GLU A 204 3.66 26.74 -7.59
CA GLU A 204 2.45 27.44 -7.15
C GLU A 204 1.19 26.59 -7.38
N ALA A 205 1.03 26.02 -8.58
CA ALA A 205 -0.11 25.17 -8.88
C ALA A 205 -0.10 23.90 -8.02
N GLY A 206 1.07 23.27 -7.85
CA GLY A 206 1.21 22.07 -7.02
C GLY A 206 0.83 22.31 -5.56
N LEU A 207 1.30 23.41 -4.95
CA LEU A 207 0.93 23.79 -3.59
C LEU A 207 -0.56 24.09 -3.46
N HIS A 208 -1.17 24.78 -4.43
CA HIS A 208 -2.60 25.07 -4.43
C HIS A 208 -3.46 23.80 -4.49
N VAL A 209 -3.05 22.79 -5.27
CA VAL A 209 -3.70 21.46 -5.28
C VAL A 209 -3.58 20.81 -3.90
N LEU A 210 -2.40 20.82 -3.28
CA LEU A 210 -2.18 20.25 -1.94
C LEU A 210 -3.03 20.95 -0.87
N GLU A 211 -3.11 22.28 -0.87
CA GLU A 211 -3.92 23.00 0.11
C GLU A 211 -5.40 22.61 0.05
N ARG A 212 -5.94 22.47 -1.16
CA ARG A 212 -7.33 22.02 -1.36
C ARG A 212 -7.50 20.57 -0.95
N HIS A 213 -6.55 19.72 -1.33
CA HIS A 213 -6.56 18.30 -0.99
C HIS A 213 -6.53 18.08 0.53
N LEU A 214 -5.63 18.75 1.25
CA LEU A 214 -5.46 18.60 2.70
C LEU A 214 -6.66 19.10 3.50
N LYS A 215 -7.47 20.02 2.96
CA LYS A 215 -8.75 20.43 3.59
C LYS A 215 -9.77 19.30 3.59
N SER A 216 -9.79 18.46 2.57
CA SER A 216 -10.69 17.29 2.47
C SER A 216 -10.08 16.01 3.03
N SER A 217 -8.76 15.89 3.00
CA SER A 217 -8.01 14.66 3.28
C SER A 217 -6.88 14.91 4.30
N PRO A 218 -7.19 15.40 5.52
CA PRO A 218 -6.18 15.77 6.51
C PRO A 218 -5.33 14.59 7.04
N ALA A 219 -5.74 13.35 6.76
CA ALA A 219 -4.99 12.15 7.11
C ALA A 219 -3.98 11.72 6.04
N ASP A 220 -3.88 12.45 4.91
CA ASP A 220 -2.86 12.19 3.89
C ASP A 220 -1.51 12.79 4.30
N TYR A 221 -0.80 12.08 5.18
CA TYR A 221 0.47 12.56 5.72
C TYR A 221 1.59 12.64 4.67
N ARG A 222 1.46 11.95 3.52
CA ARG A 222 2.39 12.12 2.40
C ARG A 222 2.16 13.46 1.71
N ALA A 223 0.90 13.86 1.52
CA ALA A 223 0.56 15.19 1.00
C ALA A 223 1.01 16.31 1.95
N HIS A 224 0.84 16.15 3.27
CA HIS A 224 1.39 17.11 4.24
C HIS A 224 2.92 17.19 4.16
N ALA A 225 3.60 16.05 3.99
CA ALA A 225 5.06 16.00 3.84
C ALA A 225 5.56 16.69 2.57
N LEU A 226 4.84 16.53 1.47
CA LEU A 226 5.12 17.27 0.25
C LEU A 226 4.87 18.78 0.47
N PHE A 227 3.76 19.13 1.10
CA PHE A 227 3.39 20.53 1.35
C PHE A 227 4.44 21.27 2.19
N PHE A 228 4.85 20.74 3.35
CA PHE A 228 5.79 21.46 4.21
C PHE A 228 7.20 21.58 3.62
N ARG A 229 7.61 20.67 2.73
CA ARG A 229 8.92 20.73 2.07
C ARG A 229 9.01 21.84 1.01
N HIS A 230 7.87 22.22 0.46
CA HIS A 230 7.82 23.06 -0.73
C HIS A 230 7.11 24.40 -0.50
N SER A 231 6.29 24.51 0.56
CA SER A 231 5.54 25.73 0.85
C SER A 231 6.45 26.88 1.27
N PRO A 232 6.31 28.09 0.67
CA PRO A 232 7.01 29.29 1.11
C PRO A 232 6.41 29.91 2.39
N ASP A 233 5.20 29.50 2.78
CA ASP A 233 4.58 29.93 4.05
C ASP A 233 5.09 29.05 5.20
N ASN A 234 6.08 29.58 5.93
CA ASN A 234 6.70 28.90 7.07
C ASN A 234 5.68 28.50 8.16
N GLY A 235 4.60 29.26 8.34
CA GLY A 235 3.57 28.95 9.33
C GLY A 235 2.76 27.73 8.92
N ALA A 236 2.20 27.75 7.71
CA ALA A 236 1.42 26.64 7.16
C ALA A 236 2.28 25.37 6.98
N ALA A 237 3.54 25.52 6.59
CA ALA A 237 4.49 24.41 6.50
C ALA A 237 4.75 23.79 7.88
N ALA A 238 5.01 24.60 8.91
CA ALA A 238 5.21 24.11 10.27
C ALA A 238 3.97 23.41 10.83
N ASP A 239 2.77 23.90 10.50
CA ASP A 239 1.51 23.25 10.89
C ASP A 239 1.36 21.88 10.24
N SER A 240 1.63 21.76 8.94
CA SER A 240 1.61 20.47 8.24
C SER A 240 2.67 19.49 8.77
N ALA A 241 3.88 19.97 9.05
CA ALA A 241 4.92 19.15 9.67
C ALA A 241 4.48 18.65 11.05
N ARG A 242 3.82 19.49 11.86
CA ARG A 242 3.28 19.10 13.17
C ARG A 242 2.21 18.01 13.04
N VAL A 243 1.29 18.14 12.08
CA VAL A 243 0.29 17.09 11.79
C VAL A 243 0.96 15.76 11.48
N VAL A 244 1.99 15.75 10.63
CA VAL A 244 2.75 14.53 10.29
C VAL A 244 3.44 13.94 11.51
N LEU A 245 4.17 14.76 12.27
CA LEU A 245 4.90 14.34 13.47
C LEU A 245 3.97 13.67 14.50
N GLU A 246 2.79 14.24 14.71
CA GLU A 246 1.81 13.80 15.71
C GLU A 246 0.94 12.61 15.25
N ASN A 247 0.70 12.44 13.95
CA ASN A 247 -0.34 11.52 13.46
C ASN A 247 0.12 10.45 12.46
N ALA A 248 1.28 10.61 11.82
CA ALA A 248 1.78 9.62 10.87
C ALA A 248 2.28 8.35 11.56
N GLU A 249 2.16 7.21 10.88
CA GLU A 249 2.73 5.92 11.34
C GLU A 249 4.10 5.61 10.70
N ILE A 250 4.42 6.29 9.59
CA ILE A 250 5.60 6.03 8.77
C ILE A 250 6.79 6.81 9.32
N ARG A 251 7.81 6.09 9.80
CA ARG A 251 9.02 6.69 10.42
C ARG A 251 9.68 7.75 9.54
N GLN A 252 9.84 7.48 8.24
CA GLN A 252 10.49 8.41 7.31
C GLN A 252 9.74 9.76 7.22
N LEU A 253 8.41 9.76 7.35
CA LEU A 253 7.62 10.99 7.34
C LEU A 253 7.76 11.73 8.68
N ILE A 254 7.73 10.99 9.79
CA ILE A 254 7.90 11.53 11.15
C ILE A 254 9.27 12.18 11.31
N ASP A 255 10.34 11.49 10.91
CA ASP A 255 11.71 11.98 11.05
C ASP A 255 11.93 13.23 10.16
N ALA A 256 11.40 13.25 8.93
CA ALA A 256 11.46 14.43 8.06
C ALA A 256 10.70 15.64 8.64
N ALA A 257 9.55 15.39 9.28
CA ALA A 257 8.78 16.45 9.94
C ALA A 257 9.47 16.96 11.21
N ALA A 258 10.09 16.06 11.99
CA ALA A 258 10.89 16.43 13.17
C ALA A 258 12.07 17.32 12.77
N GLU A 259 12.83 16.92 11.74
CA GLU A 259 13.95 17.68 11.21
C GLU A 259 13.52 19.07 10.72
N PHE A 260 12.43 19.15 9.96
CA PHE A 260 11.86 20.42 9.51
C PHE A 260 11.50 21.36 10.66
N LEU A 261 10.99 20.79 11.77
CA LEU A 261 10.65 21.54 12.99
C LEU A 261 11.84 21.80 13.92
N GLY A 262 13.07 21.50 13.49
CA GLY A 262 14.29 21.70 14.28
C GLY A 262 14.44 20.72 15.45
N ARG A 263 13.81 19.55 15.38
CA ARG A 263 13.91 18.47 16.37
C ARG A 263 14.81 17.36 15.82
N ALA A 264 15.66 16.80 16.66
CA ALA A 264 16.45 15.63 16.28
C ALA A 264 15.52 14.42 16.06
N PRO A 265 15.72 13.62 15.00
CA PRO A 265 15.04 12.33 14.85
C PRO A 265 15.33 11.42 16.04
N ALA A 266 14.31 10.74 16.56
CA ALA A 266 14.51 9.83 17.69
C ALA A 266 15.28 8.57 17.24
N SER A 267 16.26 8.17 18.05
CA SER A 267 17.08 6.99 17.84
C SER A 267 16.87 5.97 18.96
N VAL A 268 17.06 4.69 18.65
CA VAL A 268 17.12 3.64 19.69
C VAL A 268 18.32 3.88 20.61
N GLU A 269 19.40 4.45 20.10
CA GLU A 269 20.63 4.74 20.86
C GLU A 269 20.43 5.78 21.96
N ASP A 270 19.37 6.60 21.86
CA ASP A 270 19.03 7.61 22.86
C ASP A 270 18.46 7.00 24.15
N PHE A 271 18.01 5.73 24.10
CA PHE A 271 17.54 5.02 25.28
C PHE A 271 18.70 4.50 26.13
N PRO A 272 18.54 4.44 27.46
CA PRO A 272 19.58 3.95 28.36
C PRO A 272 19.89 2.48 28.10
N GLU A 273 21.16 2.10 28.21
CA GLU A 273 21.57 0.70 28.18
C GLU A 273 21.05 -0.07 29.38
N ILE A 274 20.73 -1.34 29.14
CA ILE A 274 20.34 -2.25 30.21
C ILE A 274 21.56 -2.69 31.02
N HIS A 275 21.74 -2.10 32.20
CA HIS A 275 22.78 -2.46 33.17
C HIS A 275 22.24 -3.13 34.44
N GLY A 276 20.92 -3.28 34.52
CA GLY A 276 20.22 -3.76 35.70
C GLY A 276 18.93 -2.97 35.91
N VAL A 277 17.90 -3.67 36.37
CA VAL A 277 16.57 -3.10 36.62
C VAL A 277 16.27 -3.34 38.09
N GLY A 278 16.00 -2.29 38.87
CA GLY A 278 15.65 -2.46 40.30
C GLY A 278 14.47 -3.43 40.48
N PRO A 279 14.27 -4.03 41.67
CA PRO A 279 13.15 -4.94 41.89
C PRO A 279 11.80 -4.21 41.78
N GLY A 280 10.72 -4.98 41.64
CA GLY A 280 9.34 -4.49 41.63
C GLY A 280 8.53 -4.90 40.40
N LEU A 281 7.22 -4.68 40.49
CA LEU A 281 6.28 -4.82 39.38
C LEU A 281 6.53 -3.74 38.34
N GLN A 282 7.10 -4.11 37.20
CA GLN A 282 7.40 -3.19 36.10
C GLN A 282 7.57 -3.92 34.78
N VAL A 283 7.43 -3.17 33.68
CA VAL A 283 7.77 -3.63 32.33
C VAL A 283 9.05 -2.96 31.87
N VAL A 284 9.99 -3.77 31.37
CA VAL A 284 11.18 -3.31 30.66
C VAL A 284 10.91 -3.50 29.17
N LEU A 285 10.62 -2.39 28.49
CA LEU A 285 10.35 -2.37 27.06
C LEU A 285 11.66 -2.20 26.29
N VAL A 286 12.03 -3.21 25.52
CA VAL A 286 13.30 -3.29 24.80
C VAL A 286 13.05 -3.07 23.31
N PRO A 287 13.41 -1.92 22.73
CA PRO A 287 13.28 -1.70 21.29
C PRO A 287 14.20 -2.65 20.50
N LEU A 288 13.62 -3.42 19.59
CA LEU A 288 14.32 -4.35 18.70
C LEU A 288 14.21 -3.86 17.23
N PRO A 289 15.25 -3.18 16.71
CA PRO A 289 15.26 -2.69 15.32
C PRO A 289 14.93 -3.78 14.27
N PRO A 290 14.28 -3.41 13.15
CA PRO A 290 13.67 -2.10 12.88
C PRO A 290 12.49 -1.83 13.83
N CYS A 291 12.52 -0.67 14.47
CA CYS A 291 11.40 -0.15 15.27
C CYS A 291 11.37 1.38 15.18
N ASN A 292 10.26 1.99 15.57
CA ASN A 292 10.09 3.45 15.63
C ASN A 292 10.22 3.93 17.09
N PRO A 293 11.33 4.58 17.47
CA PRO A 293 11.57 5.02 18.85
C PRO A 293 10.51 5.97 19.39
N TRP A 294 9.92 6.81 18.53
CA TRP A 294 8.84 7.69 18.90
C TRP A 294 7.60 6.90 19.39
N LEU A 295 7.23 5.85 18.65
CA LEU A 295 6.10 4.98 19.03
C LEU A 295 6.38 4.23 20.33
N VAL A 296 7.61 3.78 20.56
CA VAL A 296 7.97 3.03 21.78
C VAL A 296 7.74 3.88 23.04
N THR A 297 8.04 5.18 22.97
CA THR A 297 7.83 6.12 24.07
C THR A 297 6.33 6.31 24.37
N GLU A 298 5.54 6.61 23.34
CA GLU A 298 4.09 6.82 23.49
C GLU A 298 3.36 5.56 23.97
N VAL A 299 3.78 4.38 23.48
CA VAL A 299 3.23 3.09 23.94
C VAL A 299 3.52 2.84 25.40
N ALA A 300 4.73 3.16 25.87
CA ALA A 300 5.10 3.01 27.28
C ALA A 300 4.22 3.90 28.18
N GLU A 301 3.96 5.13 27.77
CA GLU A 301 3.09 6.08 28.49
C GLU A 301 1.65 5.57 28.57
N VAL A 302 1.04 5.23 27.42
CA VAL A 302 -0.35 4.75 27.35
C VAL A 302 -0.52 3.42 28.10
N PHE A 303 0.45 2.52 28.01
CA PHE A 303 0.42 1.27 28.78
C PHE A 303 0.48 1.50 30.28
N ASN A 304 1.37 2.41 30.73
CA ASN A 304 1.49 2.75 32.15
C ASN A 304 0.18 3.33 32.67
N GLU A 305 -0.45 4.26 31.93
CA GLU A 305 -1.77 4.82 32.28
C GLU A 305 -2.86 3.74 32.37
N MET A 306 -2.89 2.81 31.41
CA MET A 306 -3.91 1.75 31.36
C MET A 306 -3.78 0.72 32.50
N THR A 307 -2.56 0.44 32.95
CA THR A 307 -2.27 -0.70 33.84
C THR A 307 -1.80 -0.32 35.23
N ASP A 308 -1.33 0.91 35.43
CA ASP A 308 -0.61 1.37 36.61
C ASP A 308 0.65 0.50 36.90
N ILE A 309 1.29 0.03 35.83
CA ILE A 309 2.56 -0.71 35.88
C ILE A 309 3.65 0.19 35.29
N PRO A 310 4.67 0.57 36.08
CA PRO A 310 5.80 1.35 35.60
C PRO A 310 6.46 0.71 34.37
N VAL A 311 6.73 1.52 33.34
CA VAL A 311 7.44 1.08 32.13
C VAL A 311 8.80 1.77 32.07
N ARG A 312 9.85 1.00 31.84
CA ARG A 312 11.20 1.49 31.55
C ARG A 312 11.57 1.10 30.13
N ILE A 313 11.97 2.07 29.33
CA ILE A 313 12.50 1.82 27.98
C ILE A 313 14.01 1.69 28.10
N MET A 314 14.56 0.55 27.69
CA MET A 314 15.99 0.27 27.80
C MET A 314 16.48 -0.45 26.56
N ARG A 315 17.61 -0.02 25.99
CA ARG A 315 18.23 -0.69 24.85
C ARG A 315 19.20 -1.78 25.30
N LEU A 316 19.42 -2.74 24.41
CA LEU A 316 20.50 -3.69 24.56
C LEU A 316 21.83 -3.00 24.25
N LYS A 317 22.91 -3.46 24.89
CA LYS A 317 24.27 -2.96 24.62
C LYS A 317 24.67 -3.14 23.16
N GLU A 318 24.31 -4.28 22.58
CA GLU A 318 24.54 -4.60 21.17
C GLU A 318 23.24 -4.42 20.38
N SER A 319 23.37 -3.82 19.19
CA SER A 319 22.26 -3.69 18.25
C SER A 319 21.67 -5.06 17.91
N TRP A 320 20.33 -5.14 17.89
CA TRP A 320 19.61 -6.38 17.63
C TRP A 320 19.71 -6.79 16.16
N GLN A 321 19.94 -8.08 15.92
CA GLN A 321 20.02 -8.67 14.59
C GLN A 321 19.01 -9.82 14.47
N TRP A 322 18.14 -9.76 13.47
CA TRP A 322 17.10 -10.78 13.24
C TRP A 322 17.62 -12.01 12.50
N GLY A 323 18.62 -11.86 11.63
CA GLY A 323 19.07 -12.92 10.72
C GLY A 323 18.25 -12.95 9.43
N LYS A 324 18.23 -14.10 8.75
CA LYS A 324 17.39 -14.33 7.57
C LYS A 324 15.96 -14.62 8.03
N ALA A 325 14.96 -14.12 7.30
CA ALA A 325 13.57 -14.48 7.54
C ALA A 325 13.33 -15.97 7.31
N ASP A 326 12.47 -16.57 8.15
CA ASP A 326 12.12 -18.00 8.07
C ASP A 326 11.05 -18.27 7.03
N ARG A 327 10.17 -17.28 6.75
CA ARG A 327 9.17 -17.32 5.68
C ARG A 327 9.34 -16.19 4.68
N ILE A 328 9.05 -16.46 3.42
CA ILE A 328 8.93 -15.40 2.41
C ILE A 328 7.65 -14.56 2.64
N PRO A 329 7.58 -13.33 2.10
CA PRO A 329 6.35 -12.55 2.11
C PRO A 329 5.18 -13.37 1.55
N ARG A 330 4.02 -13.33 2.23
CA ARG A 330 2.79 -14.03 1.82
C ARG A 330 2.92 -15.56 1.63
N GLN A 331 3.92 -16.22 2.20
CA GLN A 331 4.18 -17.65 1.99
C GLN A 331 2.92 -18.52 2.12
N ARG A 332 2.12 -18.37 3.19
CA ARG A 332 0.89 -19.18 3.39
C ARG A 332 -0.17 -18.97 2.30
N ALA A 333 -0.28 -17.77 1.75
CA ALA A 333 -1.20 -17.50 0.64
C ALA A 333 -0.69 -18.15 -0.66
N ILE A 334 0.63 -18.13 -0.88
CA ILE A 334 1.28 -18.80 -2.01
C ILE A 334 1.12 -20.32 -1.90
N GLU A 335 1.39 -20.91 -0.73
CA GLU A 335 1.17 -22.33 -0.46
C GLU A 335 -0.29 -22.74 -0.76
N ALA A 336 -1.26 -21.94 -0.29
CA ALA A 336 -2.68 -22.20 -0.55
C ALA A 336 -3.02 -22.13 -2.04
N TYR A 337 -2.49 -21.14 -2.76
CA TYR A 337 -2.66 -21.01 -4.22
C TYR A 337 -2.08 -22.22 -4.97
N LEU A 338 -0.86 -22.64 -4.62
CA LEU A 338 -0.19 -23.78 -5.27
C LEU A 338 -0.91 -25.10 -5.01
N VAL A 339 -1.43 -25.30 -3.79
CA VAL A 339 -2.27 -26.47 -3.47
C VAL A 339 -3.60 -26.45 -4.24
N GLN A 340 -4.19 -25.27 -4.42
CA GLN A 340 -5.44 -25.14 -5.19
C GLN A 340 -5.23 -25.34 -6.70
N SER A 341 -4.07 -24.95 -7.22
CA SER A 341 -3.73 -25.01 -8.64
C SER A 341 -3.18 -26.38 -9.06
N GLY A 342 -2.77 -27.22 -8.11
CA GLY A 342 -2.23 -28.56 -8.35
C GLY A 342 -3.19 -29.70 -7.96
N ASP A 343 -2.97 -30.88 -8.52
CA ASP A 343 -3.76 -32.10 -8.23
C ASP A 343 -3.25 -32.90 -7.02
N GLU A 344 -2.11 -32.53 -6.41
CA GLU A 344 -1.42 -33.32 -5.40
C GLU A 344 -1.11 -32.54 -4.10
N SER A 345 -0.91 -33.29 -3.01
CA SER A 345 -0.41 -32.74 -1.75
C SER A 345 1.06 -32.32 -1.88
N ILE A 346 1.34 -31.03 -1.89
CA ILE A 346 2.69 -30.47 -1.98
C ILE A 346 3.34 -30.44 -0.60
N ASP A 347 4.56 -30.97 -0.46
CA ASP A 347 5.41 -30.76 0.73
C ASP A 347 6.31 -29.54 0.53
N PHE A 348 6.10 -28.52 1.37
CA PHE A 348 6.79 -27.24 1.33
C PHE A 348 8.02 -27.17 2.25
N GLY A 349 8.30 -28.21 3.05
CA GLY A 349 9.26 -28.14 4.16
C GLY A 349 10.70 -27.73 3.78
N GLU A 350 11.13 -28.08 2.57
CA GLU A 350 12.48 -27.78 2.07
C GLU A 350 12.51 -26.67 1.00
N TRP A 351 11.40 -25.96 0.81
CA TRP A 351 11.31 -24.97 -0.27
C TRP A 351 12.12 -23.72 0.04
N THR A 352 12.96 -23.35 -0.92
CA THR A 352 13.65 -22.07 -0.92
C THR A 352 12.78 -20.99 -1.56
N LYS A 353 13.13 -19.71 -1.33
CA LYS A 353 12.50 -18.58 -2.04
C LYS A 353 12.45 -18.79 -3.55
N SER A 354 13.57 -19.24 -4.15
CA SER A 354 13.65 -19.53 -5.58
C SER A 354 12.71 -20.65 -6.01
N ARG A 355 12.55 -21.69 -5.17
CA ARG A 355 11.60 -22.78 -5.46
C ARG A 355 10.15 -22.32 -5.44
N TYR A 356 9.77 -21.44 -4.49
CA TYR A 356 8.44 -20.82 -4.49
C TYR A 356 8.19 -20.00 -5.74
N VAL A 357 9.16 -19.19 -6.17
CA VAL A 357 9.05 -18.35 -7.37
C VAL A 357 8.92 -19.22 -8.63
N GLU A 358 9.75 -20.25 -8.77
CA GLU A 358 9.66 -21.21 -9.88
C GLU A 358 8.30 -21.90 -9.93
N ALA A 359 7.84 -22.46 -8.80
CA ALA A 359 6.55 -23.14 -8.74
C ALA A 359 5.36 -22.22 -9.02
N LEU A 360 5.45 -20.95 -8.62
CA LEU A 360 4.45 -19.93 -8.96
C LEU A 360 4.39 -19.69 -10.46
N TYR A 361 5.53 -19.54 -11.13
CA TYR A 361 5.57 -19.38 -12.59
C TYR A 361 5.09 -20.63 -13.32
N ASP A 362 5.50 -21.82 -12.89
CA ASP A 362 5.05 -23.09 -13.45
C ASP A 362 3.53 -23.24 -13.34
N ALA A 363 2.97 -22.93 -12.16
CA ALA A 363 1.52 -22.95 -11.93
C ALA A 363 0.77 -21.91 -12.77
N ALA A 364 1.43 -20.82 -13.16
CA ALA A 364 0.84 -19.77 -13.98
C ALA A 364 1.01 -19.99 -15.49
N GLU A 365 1.86 -20.92 -15.93
CA GLU A 365 2.19 -21.11 -17.35
C GLU A 365 0.97 -21.49 -18.20
N SER A 366 0.08 -22.32 -17.64
CA SER A 366 -1.18 -22.72 -18.28
C SER A 366 -2.36 -21.79 -17.97
N GLU A 367 -2.14 -20.79 -17.14
CA GLU A 367 -3.20 -19.87 -16.71
C GLU A 367 -3.32 -18.68 -17.66
N ASP A 368 -4.45 -18.00 -17.56
CA ASP A 368 -4.75 -16.82 -18.36
C ASP A 368 -3.79 -15.63 -18.05
N ALA A 369 -3.72 -14.65 -18.95
CA ALA A 369 -2.82 -13.49 -18.81
C ALA A 369 -3.03 -12.67 -17.53
N LEU A 370 -4.27 -12.59 -17.02
CA LEU A 370 -4.58 -11.90 -15.77
C LEU A 370 -4.03 -12.67 -14.56
N SER A 371 -4.19 -13.99 -14.55
CA SER A 371 -3.62 -14.87 -13.52
C SER A 371 -2.09 -14.79 -13.50
N ARG A 372 -1.44 -14.79 -14.68
CA ARG A 372 0.02 -14.58 -14.80
C ARG A 372 0.48 -13.24 -14.24
N TYR A 373 -0.27 -12.17 -14.50
CA TYR A 373 0.04 -10.84 -13.94
C TYR A 373 0.05 -10.82 -12.41
N TYR A 374 -0.97 -11.41 -11.76
CA TYR A 374 -1.01 -11.45 -10.29
C TYR A 374 0.09 -12.33 -9.68
N VAL A 375 0.52 -13.36 -10.42
CA VAL A 375 1.70 -14.14 -10.05
C VAL A 375 2.98 -13.31 -10.13
N GLU A 376 3.18 -12.56 -11.22
CA GLU A 376 4.31 -11.62 -11.35
C GLU A 376 4.32 -10.57 -10.23
N GLU A 377 3.17 -9.97 -9.91
CA GLU A 377 3.02 -9.02 -8.80
C GLU A 377 3.40 -9.67 -7.46
N THR A 378 2.91 -10.89 -7.23
CA THR A 378 3.22 -11.66 -6.01
C THR A 378 4.70 -11.99 -5.91
N VAL A 379 5.34 -12.38 -7.02
CA VAL A 379 6.79 -12.61 -7.09
C VAL A 379 7.55 -11.32 -6.80
N GLY A 380 7.13 -10.18 -7.38
CA GLY A 380 7.72 -8.87 -7.08
C GLY A 380 7.64 -8.51 -5.59
N ALA A 381 6.52 -8.81 -4.94
CA ALA A 381 6.36 -8.64 -3.50
C ALA A 381 7.28 -9.58 -2.70
N VAL A 382 7.44 -10.84 -3.11
CA VAL A 382 8.38 -11.81 -2.51
C VAL A 382 9.84 -11.36 -2.67
N GLU A 383 10.16 -10.69 -3.77
CA GLU A 383 11.51 -10.19 -4.04
C GLU A 383 11.88 -8.97 -3.20
N THR A 384 10.93 -8.05 -2.98
CA THR A 384 11.21 -6.73 -2.39
C THR A 384 10.82 -6.61 -0.92
N ALA A 385 9.79 -7.33 -0.45
CA ALA A 385 9.32 -7.20 0.91
C ALA A 385 10.15 -8.06 1.89
N GLN A 386 10.23 -7.60 3.14
CA GLN A 386 10.82 -8.38 4.20
C GLN A 386 9.93 -9.59 4.53
N GLY A 387 10.54 -10.76 4.67
CA GLY A 387 9.84 -11.98 5.10
C GLY A 387 9.39 -11.94 6.57
N GLN A 388 8.83 -13.06 7.05
CA GLN A 388 8.41 -13.21 8.44
C GLN A 388 9.44 -14.00 9.25
N PHE A 389 9.50 -13.73 10.56
CA PHE A 389 10.41 -14.40 11.50
C PHE A 389 9.63 -15.28 12.48
N GLU A 390 10.12 -16.49 12.73
CA GLU A 390 9.64 -17.33 13.83
C GLU A 390 9.98 -16.62 15.15
N ALA A 391 8.96 -16.35 15.97
CA ALA A 391 9.09 -15.49 17.14
C ALA A 391 9.86 -16.16 18.29
N GLU A 392 9.90 -17.50 18.33
CA GLU A 392 10.49 -18.27 19.43
C GLU A 392 12.01 -18.07 19.57
N PRO A 393 12.87 -18.29 18.55
CA PRO A 393 14.31 -18.04 18.67
C PRO A 393 14.70 -16.62 19.13
N PRO A 394 14.16 -15.52 18.54
CA PRO A 394 14.48 -14.17 19.01
C PRO A 394 13.97 -13.93 20.44
N MET A 395 12.82 -14.48 20.82
CA MET A 395 12.30 -14.36 22.19
C MET A 395 13.24 -15.05 23.19
N GLN A 396 13.73 -16.24 22.88
CA GLN A 396 14.70 -16.96 23.71
C GLN A 396 16.05 -16.22 23.82
N ARG A 397 16.52 -15.58 22.74
CA ARG A 397 17.71 -14.72 22.79
C ARG A 397 17.51 -13.51 23.69
N LEU A 398 16.34 -12.88 23.64
CA LEU A 398 16.00 -11.76 24.52
C LEU A 398 15.94 -12.22 25.98
N HIS A 399 15.29 -13.37 26.24
CA HIS A 399 15.24 -13.99 27.56
C HIS A 399 16.64 -14.25 28.13
N ALA A 400 17.54 -14.85 27.34
CA ALA A 400 18.92 -15.09 27.76
C ALA A 400 19.67 -13.78 28.09
N ARG A 401 19.46 -12.72 27.31
CA ARG A 401 20.03 -11.39 27.58
C ARG A 401 19.44 -10.75 28.83
N ALA A 402 18.12 -10.81 29.01
CA ALA A 402 17.43 -10.30 30.18
C ALA A 402 17.92 -11.00 31.46
N ARG A 403 18.12 -12.32 31.44
CA ARG A 403 18.65 -13.09 32.57
C ARG A 403 20.01 -12.63 33.08
N MET A 404 20.88 -12.12 32.20
CA MET A 404 22.21 -11.63 32.60
C MET A 404 22.14 -10.32 33.42
N VAL A 405 21.03 -9.59 33.32
CA VAL A 405 20.82 -8.29 33.97
C VAL A 405 19.63 -8.30 34.93
N HIS A 406 19.02 -9.48 35.13
CA HIS A 406 17.85 -9.67 35.97
C HIS A 406 18.23 -9.86 37.44
N PHE A 407 17.49 -9.23 38.35
CA PHE A 407 17.72 -9.32 39.80
C PHE A 407 16.94 -10.45 40.49
N GLY A 408 16.31 -11.35 39.73
CA GLY A 408 15.54 -12.47 40.27
C GLY A 408 14.14 -12.10 40.77
N ASP A 409 13.62 -10.92 40.43
CA ASP A 409 12.25 -10.52 40.74
C ASP A 409 11.31 -10.87 39.58
N ARG A 410 10.52 -11.94 39.77
CA ARG A 410 9.53 -12.43 38.81
C ARG A 410 8.52 -11.38 38.33
N ARG A 411 8.38 -10.25 39.04
CA ARG A 411 7.46 -9.16 38.71
C ARG A 411 8.02 -8.17 37.69
N THR A 412 9.30 -8.27 37.36
CA THR A 412 9.91 -7.51 36.26
C THR A 412 9.76 -8.28 34.96
N MET A 413 8.95 -7.74 34.06
CA MET A 413 8.62 -8.35 32.76
C MET A 413 9.45 -7.71 31.65
N TYR A 414 10.07 -8.51 30.78
CA TYR A 414 10.81 -8.00 29.63
C TYR A 414 10.00 -8.19 28.36
N VAL A 415 9.85 -7.13 27.57
CA VAL A 415 9.14 -7.20 26.28
C VAL A 415 9.98 -6.55 25.19
N GLY A 416 10.39 -7.33 24.19
CA GLY A 416 11.02 -6.85 22.98
C GLY A 416 9.97 -6.32 22.01
N ILE A 417 10.06 -5.06 21.58
CA ILE A 417 9.11 -4.45 20.65
C ILE A 417 9.74 -4.21 19.28
N THR A 418 9.06 -4.61 18.20
CA THR A 418 9.62 -4.56 16.84
C THR A 418 8.58 -4.26 15.76
N GLY A 419 9.05 -3.74 14.62
CA GLY A 419 8.26 -3.52 13.41
C GLY A 419 8.36 -4.64 12.36
N VAL A 420 9.11 -5.72 12.63
CA VAL A 420 9.17 -6.89 11.73
C VAL A 420 7.95 -7.78 11.89
N ASP A 421 7.53 -8.45 10.83
CA ASP A 421 6.43 -9.42 10.89
C ASP A 421 6.90 -10.73 11.55
N ILE A 422 6.13 -11.25 12.50
CA ILE A 422 6.48 -12.47 13.24
C ILE A 422 5.36 -13.50 13.18
N TYR A 423 5.72 -14.78 13.27
CA TYR A 423 4.78 -15.89 13.39
C TYR A 423 5.24 -16.88 14.47
N HIS A 424 4.38 -17.85 14.78
CA HIS A 424 4.74 -18.97 15.65
C HIS A 424 4.06 -20.25 15.18
N GLY A 425 4.83 -21.30 14.92
CA GLY A 425 4.32 -22.60 14.48
C GLY A 425 3.46 -22.45 13.21
N ASP A 426 2.25 -23.02 13.22
CA ASP A 426 1.37 -23.00 12.05
C ASP A 426 0.58 -21.71 11.85
N ALA A 427 0.64 -20.76 12.78
CA ALA A 427 -0.08 -19.50 12.64
C ALA A 427 0.42 -18.67 11.45
N ASN A 428 -0.47 -17.94 10.77
CA ASN A 428 -0.12 -17.01 9.69
C ASN A 428 0.77 -15.86 10.19
N PHE A 429 0.46 -15.35 11.38
CA PHE A 429 1.24 -14.37 12.12
C PHE A 429 0.82 -14.42 13.60
N VAL A 430 1.61 -13.80 14.47
CA VAL A 430 1.21 -13.50 15.85
C VAL A 430 1.59 -12.05 16.17
N PHE A 431 0.82 -11.39 17.03
CA PHE A 431 1.22 -10.06 17.50
C PHE A 431 2.27 -10.13 18.61
N SER A 432 2.22 -11.17 19.44
CA SER A 432 3.18 -11.38 20.51
C SER A 432 3.40 -12.86 20.80
N LEU A 433 4.60 -13.18 21.27
CA LEU A 433 4.94 -14.49 21.83
C LEU A 433 5.68 -14.28 23.15
N GLY A 434 5.16 -14.90 24.21
CA GLY A 434 5.80 -14.91 25.52
C GLY A 434 6.33 -16.29 25.86
N GLY A 435 7.57 -16.32 26.37
CA GLY A 435 8.23 -17.52 26.84
C GLY A 435 7.54 -18.17 28.04
N PRO A 436 7.96 -19.39 28.43
CA PRO A 436 7.43 -20.06 29.61
C PRO A 436 7.59 -19.19 30.86
N GLY A 437 6.58 -19.22 31.75
CA GLY A 437 6.61 -18.55 33.05
C GLY A 437 7.77 -19.06 33.93
N GLY A 438 8.29 -18.21 34.80
CA GLY A 438 9.41 -18.52 35.69
C GLY A 438 10.20 -17.28 36.13
N ASP A 439 11.40 -17.50 36.68
CA ASP A 439 12.22 -16.48 37.37
C ASP A 439 12.67 -15.28 36.52
N SER A 440 12.38 -15.24 35.20
CA SER A 440 12.86 -14.17 34.31
C SER A 440 12.20 -14.20 32.93
N GLY A 441 10.86 -14.18 32.85
CA GLY A 441 10.16 -14.20 31.56
C GLY A 441 10.64 -13.11 30.58
N ALA A 442 10.58 -13.43 29.28
CA ALA A 442 10.66 -12.41 28.23
C ALA A 442 9.62 -12.72 27.16
N SER A 443 9.19 -11.67 26.46
CA SER A 443 8.27 -11.77 25.33
C SER A 443 8.73 -10.90 24.19
N ILE A 444 8.24 -11.18 22.99
CA ILE A 444 8.35 -10.31 21.82
C ILE A 444 6.97 -9.85 21.40
N LEU A 445 6.88 -8.60 21.00
CA LEU A 445 5.71 -7.95 20.43
C LEU A 445 6.08 -7.34 19.09
N SER A 446 5.34 -7.70 18.04
CA SER A 446 5.39 -7.05 16.75
C SER A 446 4.18 -6.16 16.54
N TYR A 447 4.42 -4.93 16.11
CA TYR A 447 3.36 -4.03 15.66
C TYR A 447 3.18 -4.00 14.14
N HIS A 448 3.92 -4.83 13.39
CA HIS A 448 3.89 -4.86 11.92
C HIS A 448 2.45 -4.96 11.39
N ARG A 449 1.73 -5.99 11.86
CA ARG A 449 0.35 -6.28 11.47
C ARG A 449 -0.69 -5.33 12.09
N MET A 450 -0.30 -4.36 12.92
CA MET A 450 -1.20 -3.36 13.50
C MET A 450 -1.26 -2.06 12.68
N ARG A 451 -0.32 -1.86 11.75
CA ARG A 451 -0.19 -0.65 10.92
C ARG A 451 -1.35 -0.55 9.93
N ALA A 452 -1.84 0.67 9.71
CA ALA A 452 -2.99 0.91 8.85
C ALA A 452 -2.75 0.52 7.39
N GLU A 453 -1.51 0.68 6.91
CA GLU A 453 -1.04 0.33 5.56
C GLU A 453 -1.28 -1.15 5.23
N ILE A 454 -1.08 -2.05 6.20
CA ILE A 454 -1.29 -3.50 6.00
C ILE A 454 -2.76 -3.84 5.74
N HIS A 455 -3.68 -2.97 6.17
CA HIS A 455 -5.13 -3.18 6.10
C HIS A 455 -5.81 -2.26 5.07
N GLY A 456 -5.04 -1.50 4.28
CA GLY A 456 -5.61 -0.54 3.32
C GLY A 456 -6.46 0.55 3.98
N THR A 457 -6.16 0.92 5.24
CA THR A 457 -6.90 1.97 5.97
C THR A 457 -6.05 3.21 6.17
N ASN A 458 -6.70 4.35 6.47
CA ASN A 458 -5.99 5.58 6.78
C ASN A 458 -5.12 5.43 8.04
N SER A 459 -3.90 5.95 8.00
CA SER A 459 -2.99 5.97 9.14
C SER A 459 -3.57 6.79 10.29
N SER A 460 -3.42 6.26 11.51
CA SER A 460 -3.75 6.96 12.75
C SER A 460 -2.78 6.49 13.82
N ARG A 461 -1.79 7.33 14.10
CA ARG A 461 -0.77 7.05 15.12
C ARG A 461 -1.36 6.75 16.49
N ALA A 462 -2.34 7.54 16.94
CA ALA A 462 -3.04 7.29 18.19
C ALA A 462 -3.67 5.88 18.23
N ARG A 463 -4.37 5.49 17.16
CA ARG A 463 -4.95 4.13 17.04
C ARG A 463 -3.87 3.04 17.02
N LEU A 464 -2.74 3.27 16.35
CA LEU A 464 -1.62 2.34 16.37
C LEU A 464 -1.03 2.20 17.79
N VAL A 465 -0.80 3.30 18.50
CA VAL A 465 -0.31 3.31 19.89
C VAL A 465 -1.29 2.54 20.80
N GLU A 466 -2.60 2.78 20.68
CA GLU A 466 -3.61 2.04 21.43
C GLU A 466 -3.55 0.52 21.16
N ARG A 467 -3.48 0.12 19.88
CA ARG A 467 -3.36 -1.31 19.50
C ARG A 467 -2.14 -1.96 20.12
N ILE A 468 -0.99 -1.27 20.05
CA ILE A 468 0.27 -1.77 20.62
C ILE A 468 0.16 -1.86 22.15
N ALA A 469 -0.35 -0.82 22.82
CA ALA A 469 -0.49 -0.83 24.28
C ALA A 469 -1.43 -1.95 24.74
N LYS A 470 -2.56 -2.15 24.06
CA LYS A 470 -3.50 -3.26 24.33
C LYS A 470 -2.84 -4.62 24.18
N GLU A 471 -1.96 -4.81 23.20
CA GLU A 471 -1.24 -6.06 22.99
C GLU A 471 0.01 -6.20 23.87
N LEU A 472 0.56 -5.10 24.36
CA LEU A 472 1.62 -5.11 25.36
C LEU A 472 1.13 -5.75 26.67
N VAL A 473 -0.17 -5.64 26.99
CA VAL A 473 -0.78 -6.31 28.15
C VAL A 473 -0.61 -7.83 28.11
N PRO A 474 -1.07 -8.58 27.08
CA PRO A 474 -0.80 -10.00 27.02
C PRO A 474 0.68 -10.35 26.86
N ALA A 475 1.48 -9.51 26.19
CA ALA A 475 2.92 -9.74 26.08
C ALA A 475 3.65 -9.60 27.43
N SER A 476 3.18 -8.74 28.34
CA SER A 476 3.78 -8.57 29.66
C SER A 476 3.19 -9.54 30.69
N LEU A 477 1.86 -9.54 30.87
CA LEU A 477 1.19 -10.18 32.00
C LEU A 477 1.21 -11.71 31.96
N LYS A 478 1.40 -12.32 30.78
CA LYS A 478 1.57 -13.77 30.66
C LYS A 478 2.77 -14.28 31.46
N GLN A 479 3.79 -13.44 31.62
CA GLN A 479 5.01 -13.77 32.37
C GLN A 479 4.76 -13.84 33.89
N LEU A 480 3.68 -13.20 34.37
CA LEU A 480 3.26 -13.20 35.77
C LEU A 480 2.30 -14.36 36.10
N GLU A 481 2.04 -15.25 35.15
CA GLU A 481 1.12 -16.40 35.30
C GLU A 481 -0.32 -16.00 35.65
N ILE A 482 -0.71 -14.74 35.35
CA ILE A 482 -2.08 -14.29 35.51
C ILE A 482 -2.94 -14.99 34.46
N GLU A 483 -4.04 -15.62 34.89
CA GLU A 483 -4.95 -16.30 33.99
C GLU A 483 -5.62 -15.30 33.03
N ARG A 484 -5.73 -15.70 31.76
CA ARG A 484 -6.33 -14.87 30.73
C ARG A 484 -7.86 -14.78 30.95
N PRO A 485 -8.44 -13.57 31.00
CA PRO A 485 -9.88 -13.41 31.18
C PRO A 485 -10.67 -13.80 29.93
N ALA A 486 -11.88 -14.29 30.14
CA ALA A 486 -12.85 -14.56 29.07
C ALA A 486 -13.57 -13.30 28.56
N ASP A 487 -13.60 -12.19 29.33
CA ASP A 487 -14.24 -10.94 28.91
C ASP A 487 -13.52 -10.39 27.66
N PRO A 488 -14.20 -10.33 26.50
CA PRO A 488 -13.57 -9.91 25.27
C PRO A 488 -13.17 -8.42 25.26
N ARG A 489 -13.69 -7.61 26.18
CA ARG A 489 -13.30 -6.19 26.30
C ARG A 489 -12.01 -6.01 27.08
N CYS A 490 -11.57 -7.02 27.83
CA CYS A 490 -10.36 -6.88 28.63
C CYS A 490 -9.12 -6.82 27.72
N PRO A 491 -8.19 -5.86 27.89
CA PRO A 491 -6.95 -5.79 27.11
C PRO A 491 -6.17 -7.12 27.09
N TYR A 492 -6.21 -7.87 28.19
CA TYR A 492 -5.51 -9.14 28.33
C TYR A 492 -6.17 -10.34 27.60
N SER A 493 -7.41 -10.18 27.09
CA SER A 493 -8.09 -11.26 26.35
C SER A 493 -7.34 -11.61 25.06
N TYR A 494 -7.60 -12.77 24.48
CA TYR A 494 -6.97 -13.17 23.21
C TYR A 494 -7.44 -12.29 22.04
N SER A 495 -6.51 -11.97 21.12
CA SER A 495 -6.77 -11.28 19.86
C SER A 495 -6.34 -12.16 18.68
N SER A 496 -7.26 -12.46 17.77
CA SER A 496 -6.97 -13.19 16.53
C SER A 496 -6.70 -12.27 15.33
N GLY A 497 -6.86 -10.95 15.50
CA GLY A 497 -6.75 -9.96 14.43
C GLY A 497 -6.86 -8.54 14.98
N VAL A 498 -6.71 -7.55 14.09
CA VAL A 498 -6.69 -6.13 14.47
C VAL A 498 -8.08 -5.62 14.84
N GLU A 499 -9.13 -6.12 14.21
CA GLU A 499 -10.52 -5.79 14.54
C GLU A 499 -10.80 -6.18 16.00
N ARG A 500 -10.23 -7.30 16.45
CA ARG A 500 -10.36 -7.76 17.82
C ARG A 500 -9.57 -6.88 18.80
N LEU A 501 -8.41 -6.36 18.40
CA LEU A 501 -7.66 -5.37 19.18
C LEU A 501 -8.46 -4.05 19.32
N ASP A 502 -9.09 -3.59 18.25
CA ASP A 502 -9.88 -2.36 18.26
C ASP A 502 -11.08 -2.45 19.21
N GLN A 503 -11.70 -3.64 19.32
CA GLN A 503 -12.83 -3.89 20.23
C GLN A 503 -12.47 -3.97 21.72
N LYS A 504 -11.19 -4.18 22.07
CA LYS A 504 -10.76 -4.19 23.48
C LYS A 504 -10.90 -2.78 24.08
N ALA A 505 -11.27 -2.71 25.37
CA ALA A 505 -11.23 -1.47 26.13
C ALA A 505 -9.77 -1.06 26.42
N MET A 506 -9.59 0.18 26.90
CA MET A 506 -8.32 0.69 27.44
C MET A 506 -8.21 0.52 28.96
N THR A 507 -9.05 -0.34 29.55
CA THR A 507 -9.11 -0.56 31.01
C THR A 507 -9.04 -2.04 31.32
N LEU A 508 -8.18 -2.42 32.27
CA LEU A 508 -8.12 -3.80 32.75
C LEU A 508 -9.44 -4.23 33.39
N CYS A 509 -9.84 -5.46 33.13
CA CYS A 509 -10.99 -6.07 33.77
C CYS A 509 -10.72 -6.33 35.27
N PRO A 510 -11.76 -6.41 36.11
CA PRO A 510 -11.61 -6.52 37.56
C PRO A 510 -10.70 -7.67 38.03
N SER A 511 -10.81 -8.85 37.40
CA SER A 511 -10.00 -10.02 37.76
C SER A 511 -8.51 -9.81 37.55
N VAL A 512 -8.12 -9.20 36.43
CA VAL A 512 -6.72 -8.90 36.12
C VAL A 512 -6.17 -7.80 37.03
N LYS A 513 -6.99 -6.77 37.31
CA LYS A 513 -6.62 -5.71 38.24
C LYS A 513 -6.36 -6.27 39.65
N GLN A 514 -7.24 -7.14 40.14
CA GLN A 514 -7.09 -7.80 41.44
C GLN A 514 -5.81 -8.64 41.51
N ALA A 515 -5.47 -9.39 40.45
CA ALA A 515 -4.23 -10.17 40.40
C ALA A 515 -2.98 -9.28 40.43
N LEU A 516 -3.00 -8.14 39.74
CA LEU A 516 -1.91 -7.16 39.80
C LEU A 516 -1.78 -6.50 41.16
N ASP A 517 -2.89 -6.15 41.80
CA ASP A 517 -2.89 -5.55 43.15
C ASP A 517 -2.28 -6.51 44.18
N GLN A 518 -2.50 -7.82 44.04
CA GLN A 518 -1.84 -8.83 44.86
C GLN A 518 -0.31 -8.81 44.65
N LEU A 519 0.16 -8.79 43.40
CA LEU A 519 1.60 -8.74 43.07
C LEU A 519 2.29 -7.43 43.50
N ARG A 520 1.54 -6.32 43.59
CA ARG A 520 2.02 -5.05 44.15
C ARG A 520 2.23 -5.11 45.67
N SER A 521 1.49 -5.97 46.37
CA SER A 521 1.54 -6.10 47.83
C SER A 521 2.59 -7.08 48.34
N GLU A 522 3.08 -7.96 47.47
CA GLU A 522 4.26 -8.82 47.70
C GLU A 522 5.55 -8.00 47.73
#